data_AF-A0A1F3ERL7-F1
#
_entry.id   AF-A0A1F3ERL7-F1
#
_cell.length_a   1.000
_cell.length_b   1.000
_cell.length_c   1.000
_cell.angle_alpha   90.00
_cell.angle_beta   90.00
_cell.angle_gamma   90.00
#
_symmetry.space_group_name_H-M   'P 1'
#
loop_
_entity.id
_entity.type
_entity.pdbx_description
1 polymer ?
#
loop_
_entity_poly.entity_id
_entity_poly.type
_entity_poly.pdbx_seq_one_letter_code
_entity_poly.pdbx_strand_id
1 'polypeptide(L)'
;MTPTQEMVMTLFTKQTIDKVKEQFKTGKEIVSNESFDMTFRLFKSKSDNINLELLIQMPLVIGQEEDIPGIGKLRKQKNVMFFKPIGFYILKNEIEITILKEFEDDFDFLMNSNQIPGNFSIHKLSLQENAVLAAFSMDSAIQAISVLKEVQQKGMLPEFRDGMIIPPTLKYDRKLKANGLKSELIMTFDGTPQFHLDDSYGLNGAIAAYISTQTGFSINPIIKYKELFDRFNIMSLMTAFKNV
;
A
#
# COMPACT_ATOMS: atom_id res chain seq x y z
N MET A 1 20.05 -4.65 -13.65
CA MET A 1 19.14 -4.80 -12.51
C MET A 1 18.12 -3.67 -12.63
N THR A 2 16.84 -3.92 -12.37
CA THR A 2 15.83 -2.85 -12.33
C THR A 2 15.88 -2.12 -10.99
N PRO A 3 15.35 -0.89 -10.86
CA PRO A 3 15.29 -0.20 -9.56
C PRO A 3 14.55 -1.00 -8.49
N THR A 4 13.49 -1.73 -8.85
CA THR A 4 12.74 -2.58 -7.93
C THR A 4 13.51 -3.84 -7.52
N GLN A 5 14.36 -4.38 -8.40
CA GLN A 5 15.29 -5.46 -8.03
C GLN A 5 16.38 -4.95 -7.06
N GLU A 6 16.90 -3.75 -7.25
CA GLU A 6 17.88 -3.14 -6.33
C GLU A 6 17.27 -2.89 -4.94
N MET A 7 16.02 -2.44 -4.91
CA MET A 7 15.22 -2.34 -3.68
C MET A 7 15.10 -3.68 -2.95
N VAL A 8 14.79 -4.76 -3.67
CA VAL A 8 14.72 -6.12 -3.09
C VAL A 8 16.09 -6.59 -2.62
N MET A 9 17.13 -6.40 -3.43
CA MET A 9 18.51 -6.78 -3.08
C MET A 9 18.98 -6.13 -1.78
N THR A 10 18.55 -4.89 -1.53
CA THR A 10 18.90 -4.16 -0.30
C THR A 10 18.56 -4.98 0.95
N LEU A 11 17.47 -5.75 0.94
CA LEU A 11 17.05 -6.58 2.07
C LEU A 11 18.11 -7.60 2.50
N PHE A 12 18.97 -8.03 1.57
CA PHE A 12 19.92 -9.13 1.73
C PHE A 12 21.38 -8.68 1.77
N THR A 13 21.65 -7.39 1.54
CA THR A 13 23.02 -6.87 1.61
C THR A 13 23.60 -7.06 3.01
N LYS A 14 24.88 -7.45 3.08
CA LYS A 14 25.58 -7.64 4.36
C LYS A 14 25.44 -6.42 5.27
N GLN A 15 25.61 -5.22 4.71
CA GLN A 15 25.47 -3.96 5.44
C GLN A 15 24.09 -3.80 6.07
N THR A 16 23.02 -4.12 5.33
CA THR A 16 21.65 -4.02 5.85
C THR A 16 21.42 -5.05 6.95
N ILE A 17 21.85 -6.30 6.75
CA ILE A 17 21.73 -7.36 7.76
C ILE A 17 22.49 -7.01 9.06
N ASP A 18 23.70 -6.47 8.95
CA ASP A 18 24.49 -6.06 10.12
C ASP A 18 23.79 -4.93 10.89
N LYS A 19 23.22 -3.94 10.20
CA LYS A 19 22.41 -2.87 10.82
C LYS A 19 21.14 -3.40 11.48
N VAL A 20 20.43 -4.34 10.84
CA VAL A 20 19.25 -4.99 11.42
C VAL A 20 19.61 -5.71 12.72
N LYS A 21 20.70 -6.48 12.73
CA LYS A 21 21.20 -7.15 13.94
C LYS A 21 21.54 -6.15 15.05
N GLU A 22 22.20 -5.06 14.72
CA GLU A 22 22.52 -4.00 15.69
C GLU A 22 21.26 -3.31 16.21
N GLN A 23 20.30 -3.02 15.34
CA GLN A 23 19.05 -2.36 15.69
C GLN A 23 18.19 -3.23 16.61
N PHE A 24 18.15 -4.56 16.40
CA PHE A 24 17.50 -5.48 17.33
C PHE A 24 18.14 -5.44 18.73
N LYS A 25 19.48 -5.31 18.83
CA LYS A 25 20.20 -5.25 20.10
C LYS A 25 20.03 -3.91 20.81
N THR A 26 20.08 -2.81 20.07
CA THR A 26 20.08 -1.46 20.62
C THR A 26 18.69 -0.90 20.86
N GLY A 27 17.67 -1.44 20.18
CA GLY A 27 16.29 -0.96 20.26
C GLY A 27 16.05 0.38 19.58
N LYS A 28 17.01 0.89 18.78
CA LYS A 28 16.83 2.15 18.02
C LYS A 28 15.60 2.05 17.10
N GLU A 29 14.75 3.06 17.15
CA GLU A 29 13.52 3.09 16.34
C GLU A 29 13.82 3.22 14.84
N ILE A 30 14.71 4.14 14.46
CA ILE A 30 15.05 4.42 13.06
C ILE A 30 16.56 4.33 12.85
N VAL A 31 16.97 3.63 11.79
CA VAL A 31 18.35 3.57 11.30
C VAL A 31 18.37 3.85 9.80
N SER A 32 19.18 4.81 9.33
CA SER A 32 19.34 5.07 7.89
C SER A 32 20.07 3.91 7.20
N ASN A 33 19.64 3.63 5.97
CA ASN A 33 20.24 2.60 5.14
C ASN A 33 20.38 3.05 3.69
N GLU A 34 21.59 3.37 3.28
CA GLU A 34 21.91 3.71 1.89
C GLU A 34 22.32 2.45 1.12
N SER A 35 21.72 2.22 -0.05
CA SER A 35 22.11 1.13 -0.95
C SER A 35 21.68 1.45 -2.37
N PHE A 36 22.50 1.11 -3.37
CA PHE A 36 22.19 1.32 -4.80
C PHE A 36 21.72 2.76 -5.11
N ASP A 37 22.41 3.76 -4.59
CA ASP A 37 22.07 5.19 -4.73
C ASP A 37 20.65 5.57 -4.26
N MET A 38 20.02 4.74 -3.42
CA MET A 38 18.73 4.96 -2.79
C MET A 38 18.86 5.05 -1.26
N THR A 39 18.07 5.96 -0.68
CA THR A 39 17.99 6.16 0.77
C THR A 39 16.79 5.42 1.34
N PHE A 40 17.07 4.38 2.12
CA PHE A 40 16.09 3.62 2.89
C PHE A 40 16.17 3.98 4.37
N ARG A 41 15.12 3.61 5.11
CA ARG A 41 15.18 3.50 6.56
C ARG A 41 14.86 2.08 7.01
N LEU A 42 15.50 1.67 8.09
CA LEU A 42 15.11 0.53 8.89
C LEU A 42 14.27 1.05 10.07
N PHE A 43 12.99 0.69 10.10
CA PHE A 43 12.04 1.15 11.10
C PHE A 43 11.63 0.00 12.03
N LYS A 44 12.00 0.08 13.31
CA LYS A 44 11.59 -0.88 14.34
C LYS A 44 10.19 -0.53 14.82
N SER A 45 9.24 -1.44 14.60
CA SER A 45 7.83 -1.26 14.96
C SER A 45 7.56 -1.57 16.44
N LYS A 46 6.32 -1.34 16.87
CA LYS A 46 5.84 -1.75 18.21
C LYS A 46 5.66 -3.26 18.36
N SER A 47 5.60 -4.00 17.25
CA SER A 47 5.53 -5.47 17.23
C SER A 47 6.92 -6.11 17.18
N ASP A 48 7.99 -5.34 17.43
CA ASP A 48 9.37 -5.79 17.40
C ASP A 48 9.85 -6.36 16.05
N ASN A 49 9.16 -6.10 14.93
CA ASN A 49 9.72 -6.28 13.59
C ASN A 49 10.49 -5.03 13.15
N ILE A 50 11.42 -5.19 12.20
CA ILE A 50 12.11 -4.08 11.54
C ILE A 50 11.69 -4.04 10.08
N ASN A 51 11.13 -2.93 9.61
CA ASN A 51 10.75 -2.76 8.20
C ASN A 51 11.89 -2.09 7.44
N LEU A 52 12.21 -2.60 6.25
CA LEU A 52 12.99 -1.83 5.28
C LEU A 52 12.00 -0.99 4.45
N GLU A 53 12.14 0.33 4.50
CA GLU A 53 11.18 1.25 3.90
C GLU A 53 11.87 2.30 3.04
N LEU A 54 11.25 2.61 1.89
CA LEU A 54 11.68 3.67 0.98
C LEU A 54 10.70 4.85 1.08
N LEU A 55 11.21 6.07 1.14
CA LEU A 55 10.36 7.26 1.03
C LEU A 55 9.92 7.41 -0.43
N ILE A 56 8.62 7.41 -0.67
CA ILE A 56 8.04 7.62 -1.99
C ILE A 56 7.10 8.81 -1.99
N GLN A 57 6.90 9.38 -3.18
CA GLN A 57 6.02 10.50 -3.42
C GLN A 57 4.95 10.10 -4.43
N MET A 58 3.68 10.31 -4.08
CA MET A 58 2.54 10.04 -4.94
C MET A 58 1.68 11.29 -5.15
N PRO A 59 1.13 11.50 -6.36
CA PRO A 59 0.18 12.57 -6.59
C PRO A 59 -1.19 12.22 -5.99
N LEU A 60 -1.74 13.15 -5.22
CA LEU A 60 -3.12 13.16 -4.76
C LEU A 60 -3.87 14.23 -5.54
N VAL A 61 -4.93 13.81 -6.24
CA VAL A 61 -5.85 14.75 -6.91
C VAL A 61 -6.68 15.45 -5.84
N ILE A 62 -6.63 16.79 -5.82
CA ILE A 62 -7.28 17.61 -4.79
C ILE A 62 -8.33 18.58 -5.32
N GLY A 63 -8.46 18.75 -6.64
CA GLY A 63 -9.38 19.71 -7.24
C GLY A 63 -10.05 19.20 -8.50
N GLN A 64 -10.96 20.01 -9.04
CA GLN A 64 -11.65 19.74 -10.29
C GLN A 64 -10.70 19.80 -11.48
N GLU A 65 -11.17 19.18 -12.55
CA GLU A 65 -10.59 19.33 -13.87
C GLU A 65 -11.05 20.67 -14.43
N GLU A 66 -10.13 21.64 -14.47
CA GLU A 66 -10.34 22.96 -15.02
C GLU A 66 -9.88 22.98 -16.47
N ASP A 67 -10.76 23.40 -17.39
CA ASP A 67 -10.39 23.60 -18.78
C ASP A 67 -9.78 25.00 -18.93
N ILE A 68 -8.47 25.05 -19.16
CA ILE A 68 -7.75 26.32 -19.32
C ILE A 68 -7.57 26.56 -20.82
N PRO A 69 -8.15 27.64 -21.38
CA PRO A 69 -8.05 27.95 -22.81
C PRO A 69 -6.60 27.93 -23.29
N GLY A 70 -6.30 27.12 -24.32
CA GLY A 70 -4.97 26.99 -24.91
C GLY A 70 -4.01 26.03 -24.20
N ILE A 71 -4.37 25.51 -23.01
CA ILE A 71 -3.58 24.54 -22.24
C ILE A 71 -4.31 23.19 -22.14
N GLY A 72 -5.64 23.23 -22.17
CA GLY A 72 -6.51 22.06 -22.00
C GLY A 72 -6.84 21.80 -20.53
N LYS A 73 -7.27 20.57 -20.25
CA LYS A 73 -7.84 20.18 -18.97
C LYS A 73 -6.76 19.86 -17.93
N LEU A 74 -6.69 20.64 -16.85
CA LEU A 74 -5.76 20.44 -15.74
C LEU A 74 -6.51 20.06 -14.45
N ARG A 75 -5.91 19.17 -13.64
CA ARG A 75 -6.39 18.88 -12.29
C ARG A 75 -5.40 19.39 -11.27
N LYS A 76 -5.89 20.07 -10.23
CA LYS A 76 -5.05 20.45 -9.10
C LYS A 76 -4.57 19.20 -8.35
N GLN A 77 -3.26 19.06 -8.21
CA GLN A 77 -2.61 17.94 -7.52
C GLN A 77 -1.82 18.45 -6.32
N LYS A 78 -1.79 17.66 -5.25
CA LYS A 78 -0.86 17.79 -4.14
C LYS A 78 -0.06 16.51 -4.06
N ASN A 79 1.21 16.60 -3.71
CA ASN A 79 2.02 15.41 -3.48
C ASN A 79 1.89 14.94 -2.03
N VAL A 80 1.72 13.63 -1.86
CA VAL A 80 1.77 12.95 -0.58
C VAL A 80 3.05 12.13 -0.56
N MET A 81 3.86 12.34 0.47
CA MET A 81 5.01 11.49 0.73
C MET A 81 4.65 10.45 1.79
N PHE A 82 5.19 9.24 1.67
CA PHE A 82 5.06 8.19 2.69
C PHE A 82 6.16 7.14 2.54
N PHE A 83 6.42 6.42 3.63
CA PHE A 83 7.39 5.34 3.63
C PHE A 83 6.74 4.02 3.22
N LYS A 84 7.12 3.50 2.06
CA LYS A 84 6.65 2.23 1.52
C LYS A 84 7.55 1.09 2.00
N PRO A 85 7.02 0.13 2.76
CA PRO A 85 7.79 -1.05 3.15
C PRO A 85 8.04 -1.94 1.92
N ILE A 86 9.23 -2.54 1.87
CA ILE A 86 9.63 -3.49 0.81
C ILE A 86 9.56 -4.92 1.34
N GLY A 87 10.01 -5.06 2.59
CA GLY A 87 9.97 -6.27 3.38
C GLY A 87 10.23 -5.94 4.83
N PHE A 88 10.22 -6.95 5.67
CA PHE A 88 10.51 -6.79 7.09
C PHE A 88 11.26 -7.97 7.66
N TYR A 89 11.94 -7.72 8.77
CA TYR A 89 12.74 -8.65 9.52
C TYR A 89 12.06 -8.99 10.84
N ILE A 90 12.09 -10.27 11.19
CA ILE A 90 11.74 -10.75 12.53
C ILE A 90 12.96 -11.47 13.09
N LEU A 91 13.29 -11.20 14.35
CA LEU A 91 14.30 -11.95 15.08
C LEU A 91 13.62 -12.99 15.97
N LYS A 92 13.77 -14.27 15.63
CA LYS A 92 13.46 -15.39 16.53
C LYS A 92 14.78 -15.95 17.06
N ASN A 93 15.20 -17.12 16.55
CA ASN A 93 16.54 -17.66 16.77
C ASN A 93 17.54 -17.06 15.79
N GLU A 94 17.09 -16.84 14.56
CA GLU A 94 17.83 -16.21 13.47
C GLU A 94 16.96 -15.11 12.85
N ILE A 95 17.54 -14.33 11.93
CA ILE A 95 16.79 -13.32 11.18
C ILE A 95 15.97 -14.02 10.10
N GLU A 96 14.66 -13.85 10.19
CA GLU A 96 13.70 -14.21 9.15
C GLU A 96 13.34 -12.96 8.35
N ILE A 97 13.29 -13.09 7.02
CA ILE A 97 12.99 -11.99 6.09
C ILE A 97 11.65 -12.28 5.43
N THR A 98 10.72 -11.33 5.48
CA THR A 98 9.46 -11.43 4.73
C THR A 98 9.44 -10.40 3.61
N ILE A 99 9.11 -10.85 2.39
CA ILE A 99 8.97 -9.99 1.20
C ILE A 99 7.50 -9.62 1.02
N LEU A 100 7.22 -8.35 0.73
CA LEU A 100 5.85 -7.93 0.43
C LEU A 100 5.47 -8.21 -1.02
N LYS A 101 4.18 -8.47 -1.26
CA LYS A 101 3.66 -8.96 -2.54
C LYS A 101 4.05 -8.13 -3.76
N GLU A 102 4.14 -6.81 -3.59
CA GLU A 102 4.56 -5.92 -4.68
C GLU A 102 5.96 -6.25 -5.24
N PHE A 103 6.82 -6.88 -4.45
CA PHE A 103 8.22 -7.13 -4.76
C PHE A 103 8.54 -8.63 -4.95
N GLU A 104 7.54 -9.50 -4.86
CA GLU A 104 7.75 -10.96 -4.95
C GLU A 104 8.30 -11.41 -6.30
N ASP A 105 7.84 -10.82 -7.41
CA ASP A 105 8.26 -11.22 -8.76
C ASP A 105 9.75 -10.88 -8.98
N ASP A 106 10.20 -9.71 -8.49
CA ASP A 106 11.61 -9.32 -8.54
C ASP A 106 12.47 -10.17 -7.62
N PHE A 107 11.95 -10.53 -6.44
CA PHE A 107 12.61 -11.49 -5.55
C PHE A 107 12.79 -12.85 -6.22
N ASP A 108 11.75 -13.40 -6.84
CA ASP A 108 11.82 -14.71 -7.50
C ASP A 108 12.81 -14.69 -8.66
N PHE A 109 12.87 -13.59 -9.43
CA PHE A 109 13.87 -13.40 -10.48
C PHE A 109 15.30 -13.40 -9.91
N LEU A 110 15.55 -12.66 -8.84
CA LEU A 110 16.87 -12.56 -8.22
C LEU A 110 17.33 -13.88 -7.58
N MET A 111 16.39 -14.63 -6.98
CA MET A 111 16.67 -15.97 -6.45
C MET A 111 17.02 -16.94 -7.58
N ASN A 112 16.22 -16.98 -8.65
CA ASN A 112 16.45 -17.87 -9.79
C ASN A 112 17.73 -17.54 -10.57
N SER A 113 18.23 -16.31 -10.46
CA SER A 113 19.49 -15.87 -11.05
C SER A 113 20.70 -15.97 -10.09
N ASN A 114 20.54 -16.60 -8.92
CA ASN A 114 21.57 -16.76 -7.89
C ASN A 114 22.21 -15.45 -7.40
N GLN A 115 21.44 -14.36 -7.39
CA GLN A 115 21.92 -13.06 -6.92
C GLN A 115 21.64 -12.84 -5.42
N ILE A 116 20.71 -13.60 -4.84
CA ILE A 116 20.41 -13.58 -3.40
C ILE A 116 21.07 -14.78 -2.72
N PRO A 117 21.74 -14.57 -1.56
CA PRO A 117 22.28 -15.68 -0.78
C PRO A 117 21.18 -16.63 -0.30
N GLY A 118 21.31 -17.93 -0.58
CA GLY A 118 20.32 -18.95 -0.24
C GLY A 118 20.27 -19.38 1.24
N ASN A 119 20.98 -18.69 2.13
CA ASN A 119 21.12 -19.05 3.55
C ASN A 119 20.15 -18.31 4.48
N PHE A 120 19.21 -17.52 3.95
CA PHE A 120 18.22 -16.80 4.74
C PHE A 120 16.90 -17.57 4.82
N SER A 121 16.23 -17.52 5.98
CA SER A 121 14.83 -17.93 6.09
C SER A 121 13.94 -16.84 5.49
N ILE A 122 13.30 -17.15 4.36
CA ILE A 122 12.53 -16.18 3.59
C ILE A 122 11.06 -16.60 3.56
N HIS A 123 10.17 -15.65 3.83
CA HIS A 123 8.72 -15.84 3.87
C HIS A 123 7.99 -14.91 2.90
N LYS A 124 6.84 -15.37 2.45
CA LYS A 124 5.84 -14.59 1.70
C LYS A 124 4.54 -14.60 2.48
N LEU A 125 3.82 -13.49 2.46
CA LEU A 125 2.52 -13.39 3.10
C LEU A 125 1.45 -14.14 2.28
N SER A 126 0.44 -14.65 2.95
CA SER A 126 -0.73 -15.24 2.30
C SER A 126 -1.52 -14.20 1.48
N LEU A 127 -2.42 -14.67 0.62
CA LEU A 127 -3.30 -13.79 -0.14
C LEU A 127 -4.13 -12.87 0.76
N GLN A 128 -4.72 -13.41 1.84
CA GLN A 128 -5.54 -12.62 2.77
C GLN A 128 -4.73 -11.52 3.45
N GLU A 129 -3.50 -11.85 3.86
CA GLU A 129 -2.58 -10.91 4.49
C GLU A 129 -2.21 -9.77 3.53
N ASN A 130 -1.84 -10.12 2.30
CA ASN A 130 -1.54 -9.12 1.27
C ASN A 130 -2.74 -8.27 0.87
N ALA A 131 -3.94 -8.85 0.90
CA ALA A 131 -5.20 -8.15 0.63
C ALA A 131 -5.48 -7.07 1.67
N VAL A 132 -5.24 -7.36 2.95
CA VAL A 132 -5.35 -6.36 4.03
C VAL A 132 -4.31 -5.26 3.85
N LEU A 133 -3.04 -5.60 3.59
CA LEU A 133 -2.02 -4.58 3.32
C LEU A 133 -2.37 -3.70 2.10
N ALA A 134 -2.96 -4.28 1.06
CA ALA A 134 -3.44 -3.55 -0.11
C ALA A 134 -4.59 -2.61 0.26
N ALA A 135 -5.58 -3.08 1.01
CA ALA A 135 -6.74 -2.29 1.42
C ALA A 135 -6.37 -1.09 2.32
N PHE A 136 -5.31 -1.21 3.10
CA PHE A 136 -4.82 -0.15 3.99
C PHE A 136 -3.53 0.50 3.50
N SER A 137 -3.28 0.43 2.19
CA SER A 137 -2.19 1.16 1.56
C SER A 137 -2.57 2.61 1.26
N MET A 138 -1.56 3.48 1.19
CA MET A 138 -1.74 4.85 0.74
C MET A 138 -2.24 4.91 -0.71
N ASP A 139 -1.87 3.96 -1.57
CA ASP A 139 -2.40 3.86 -2.94
C ASP A 139 -3.93 3.77 -2.92
N SER A 140 -4.47 2.87 -2.09
CA SER A 140 -5.92 2.67 -1.98
C SER A 140 -6.61 3.84 -1.29
N ALA A 141 -5.99 4.40 -0.25
CA ALA A 141 -6.51 5.59 0.44
C ALA A 141 -6.63 6.80 -0.49
N ILE A 142 -5.61 7.07 -1.31
CA ILE A 142 -5.61 8.18 -2.28
C ILE A 142 -6.75 8.03 -3.29
N GLN A 143 -6.96 6.82 -3.81
CA GLN A 143 -8.04 6.55 -4.75
C GLN A 143 -9.42 6.72 -4.10
N ALA A 144 -9.60 6.21 -2.88
CA ALA A 144 -10.84 6.39 -2.14
C ALA A 144 -11.14 7.87 -1.83
N ILE A 145 -10.12 8.65 -1.44
CA ILE A 145 -10.26 10.10 -1.23
C ILE A 145 -10.67 10.81 -2.53
N SER A 146 -10.09 10.44 -3.68
CA SER A 146 -10.47 10.99 -4.98
C SER A 146 -11.95 10.73 -5.27
N VAL A 147 -12.40 9.49 -5.10
CA VAL A 147 -13.80 9.09 -5.29
C VAL A 147 -14.74 9.86 -4.36
N LEU A 148 -14.43 9.92 -3.07
CA LEU A 148 -15.26 10.64 -2.09
C LEU A 148 -15.38 12.14 -2.41
N LYS A 149 -14.29 12.78 -2.86
CA LYS A 149 -14.33 14.18 -3.28
C LYS A 149 -15.15 14.38 -4.56
N GLU A 150 -15.03 13.50 -5.53
CA GLU A 150 -15.84 13.55 -6.75
C GLU A 150 -17.34 13.41 -6.45
N VAL A 151 -17.70 12.57 -5.48
CA VAL A 151 -19.07 12.39 -5.00
C VAL A 151 -19.58 13.63 -4.26
N GLN A 152 -18.79 14.18 -3.33
CA GLN A 152 -19.14 15.40 -2.60
C GLN A 152 -19.37 16.59 -3.53
N GLN A 153 -18.60 16.71 -4.61
CA GLN A 153 -18.70 17.83 -5.54
C GLN A 153 -19.85 17.70 -6.54
N LYS A 154 -20.16 16.49 -7.01
CA LYS A 154 -21.15 16.27 -8.08
C LYS A 154 -22.50 15.75 -7.58
N GLY A 155 -22.58 15.29 -6.34
CA GLY A 155 -23.71 14.53 -5.82
C GLY A 155 -23.82 13.14 -6.46
N MET A 156 -24.66 12.28 -5.89
CA MET A 156 -24.97 10.96 -6.45
C MET A 156 -26.06 11.04 -7.52
N LEU A 157 -25.74 11.63 -8.66
CA LEU A 157 -26.67 11.72 -9.78
C LEU A 157 -26.46 10.53 -10.74
N PRO A 158 -27.55 9.85 -11.17
CA PRO A 158 -27.46 8.82 -12.20
C PRO A 158 -27.07 9.47 -13.54
N GLU A 159 -26.32 8.74 -14.36
CA GLU A 159 -25.93 9.19 -15.70
C GLU A 159 -26.65 8.41 -16.78
N PHE A 160 -26.96 9.07 -17.89
CA PHE A 160 -27.48 8.43 -19.09
C PHE A 160 -26.35 8.26 -20.10
N ARG A 161 -26.10 7.03 -20.54
CA ARG A 161 -25.10 6.73 -21.58
C ARG A 161 -25.62 5.63 -22.49
N ASP A 162 -25.58 5.88 -23.80
CA ASP A 162 -25.99 4.92 -24.83
C ASP A 162 -27.39 4.31 -24.60
N GLY A 163 -28.34 5.12 -24.12
CA GLY A 163 -29.72 4.70 -23.84
C GLY A 163 -29.93 3.94 -22.52
N MET A 164 -28.89 3.79 -21.69
CA MET A 164 -28.96 3.13 -20.38
C MET A 164 -28.80 4.13 -19.23
N ILE A 165 -29.50 3.87 -18.11
CA ILE A 165 -29.28 4.55 -16.83
C ILE A 165 -28.14 3.83 -16.11
N ILE A 166 -27.05 4.54 -15.88
CA ILE A 166 -25.94 4.09 -15.05
C ILE A 166 -26.21 4.58 -13.61
N PRO A 167 -26.37 3.65 -12.64
CA PRO A 167 -26.48 4.00 -11.23
C PRO A 167 -25.28 4.85 -10.77
N PRO A 168 -25.49 5.82 -9.87
CA PRO A 168 -24.40 6.65 -9.34
C PRO A 168 -23.25 5.81 -8.77
N THR A 169 -23.55 4.68 -8.13
CA THR A 169 -22.56 3.79 -7.52
C THR A 169 -21.54 3.27 -8.55
N LEU A 170 -22.01 2.68 -9.65
CA LEU A 170 -21.15 2.10 -10.71
C LEU A 170 -20.22 3.14 -11.36
N LYS A 171 -20.65 4.40 -11.43
CA LYS A 171 -19.82 5.50 -11.97
C LYS A 171 -18.58 5.77 -11.12
N TYR A 172 -18.67 5.53 -9.82
CA TYR A 172 -17.62 5.82 -8.86
C TYR A 172 -16.72 4.63 -8.57
N ASP A 173 -17.02 3.46 -9.14
CA ASP A 173 -16.15 2.29 -9.02
C ASP A 173 -14.79 2.56 -9.68
N ARG A 174 -13.71 2.07 -9.06
CA ARG A 174 -12.34 2.28 -9.54
C ARG A 174 -11.56 0.99 -9.47
N LYS A 175 -10.90 0.62 -10.57
CA LYS A 175 -9.86 -0.41 -10.57
C LYS A 175 -8.53 0.21 -10.19
N LEU A 176 -7.76 -0.49 -9.37
CA LEU A 176 -6.44 -0.07 -8.92
C LEU A 176 -5.52 -1.28 -8.70
N LYS A 177 -4.22 -1.01 -8.61
CA LYS A 177 -3.22 -1.98 -8.17
C LYS A 177 -2.65 -1.49 -6.84
N ALA A 178 -2.68 -2.32 -5.81
CA ALA A 178 -2.17 -1.99 -4.48
C ALA A 178 -1.45 -3.20 -3.88
N ASN A 179 -0.25 -3.00 -3.32
CA ASN A 179 0.61 -4.08 -2.81
C ASN A 179 0.76 -5.25 -3.82
N GLY A 180 0.97 -4.94 -5.10
CA GLY A 180 1.07 -5.94 -6.16
C GLY A 180 -0.25 -6.58 -6.63
N LEU A 181 -1.38 -6.35 -5.95
CA LEU A 181 -2.66 -7.00 -6.23
C LEU A 181 -3.62 -6.13 -7.05
N LYS A 182 -4.32 -6.74 -8.01
CA LYS A 182 -5.45 -6.07 -8.70
C LYS A 182 -6.64 -5.99 -7.75
N SER A 183 -7.21 -4.81 -7.65
CA SER A 183 -8.23 -4.49 -6.66
C SER A 183 -9.25 -3.54 -7.24
N GLU A 184 -10.38 -3.43 -6.57
CA GLU A 184 -11.46 -2.53 -6.93
C GLU A 184 -11.96 -1.78 -5.70
N LEU A 185 -12.23 -0.48 -5.89
CA LEU A 185 -13.06 0.29 -4.98
C LEU A 185 -14.46 0.27 -5.54
N ILE A 186 -15.41 -0.28 -4.78
CA ILE A 186 -16.80 -0.38 -5.17
C ILE A 186 -17.61 0.57 -4.28
N MET A 187 -18.38 1.46 -4.90
CA MET A 187 -19.23 2.39 -4.18
C MET A 187 -20.51 1.69 -3.72
N THR A 188 -20.79 1.72 -2.43
CA THR A 188 -22.06 1.21 -1.90
C THR A 188 -23.19 2.23 -2.02
N PHE A 189 -24.44 1.76 -1.87
CA PHE A 189 -25.63 2.62 -1.96
C PHE A 189 -25.66 3.76 -0.93
N ASP A 190 -25.00 3.60 0.21
CA ASP A 190 -24.91 4.64 1.24
C ASP A 190 -23.80 5.68 0.97
N GLY A 191 -23.06 5.52 -0.13
CA GLY A 191 -21.97 6.42 -0.51
C GLY A 191 -20.62 6.11 0.11
N THR A 192 -20.46 4.92 0.70
CA THR A 192 -19.19 4.48 1.26
C THR A 192 -18.45 3.60 0.24
N PRO A 193 -17.27 4.01 -0.26
CA PRO A 193 -16.41 3.12 -1.02
C PRO A 193 -15.94 1.95 -0.15
N GLN A 194 -15.92 0.76 -0.73
CA GLN A 194 -15.38 -0.44 -0.13
C GLN A 194 -14.26 -1.02 -0.99
N PHE A 195 -13.21 -1.54 -0.35
CA PHE A 195 -12.11 -2.20 -1.03
C PHE A 195 -12.41 -3.68 -1.24
N HIS A 196 -12.25 -4.14 -2.48
CA HIS A 196 -12.37 -5.52 -2.90
C HIS A 196 -11.10 -5.95 -3.64
N LEU A 197 -10.76 -7.23 -3.56
CA LEU A 197 -9.84 -7.82 -4.51
C LEU A 197 -10.58 -8.16 -5.81
N ASP A 198 -9.84 -8.18 -6.92
CA ASP A 198 -10.34 -8.70 -8.19
C ASP A 198 -10.81 -10.16 -8.01
N ASP A 199 -11.97 -10.50 -8.59
CA ASP A 199 -12.61 -11.81 -8.45
C ASP A 199 -11.70 -12.97 -8.89
N SER A 200 -10.72 -12.72 -9.75
CA SER A 200 -9.73 -13.73 -10.18
C SER A 200 -8.89 -14.31 -9.03
N TYR A 201 -8.82 -13.62 -7.88
CA TYR A 201 -8.13 -14.12 -6.70
C TYR A 201 -9.00 -15.04 -5.82
N GLY A 202 -10.30 -15.17 -6.10
CA GLY A 202 -11.22 -16.04 -5.35
C GLY A 202 -11.50 -15.62 -3.90
N LEU A 203 -11.15 -14.38 -3.53
CA LEU A 203 -11.39 -13.82 -2.21
C LEU A 203 -12.61 -12.90 -2.27
N ASN A 204 -13.75 -13.41 -1.81
CA ASN A 204 -15.03 -12.71 -1.88
C ASN A 204 -15.27 -11.77 -0.69
N GLY A 205 -15.94 -10.66 -0.98
CA GLY A 205 -16.40 -9.68 0.01
C GLY A 205 -15.44 -8.50 0.20
N ALA A 206 -15.96 -7.46 0.84
CA ALA A 206 -15.18 -6.27 1.15
C ALA A 206 -14.13 -6.55 2.23
N ILE A 207 -12.98 -5.88 2.13
CA ILE A 207 -11.88 -5.96 3.09
C ILE A 207 -11.86 -4.74 4.00
N ALA A 208 -12.09 -3.56 3.42
CA ALA A 208 -12.11 -2.29 4.13
C ALA A 208 -13.21 -1.36 3.60
N ALA A 209 -13.65 -0.44 4.44
CA ALA A 209 -14.58 0.63 4.07
C ALA A 209 -13.94 2.00 4.34
N TYR A 210 -14.14 2.94 3.42
CA TYR A 210 -13.59 4.30 3.48
C TYR A 210 -14.71 5.28 3.80
N ILE A 211 -14.75 5.78 5.03
CA ILE A 211 -15.86 6.58 5.53
C ILE A 211 -15.43 8.04 5.58
N SER A 212 -16.21 8.92 4.95
CA SER A 212 -16.04 10.36 5.12
C SER A 212 -16.48 10.79 6.52
N THR A 213 -15.67 11.60 7.20
CA THR A 213 -15.94 12.12 8.54
C THR A 213 -15.90 13.65 8.50
N GLN A 214 -16.45 14.32 9.52
CA GLN A 214 -16.42 15.78 9.60
C GLN A 214 -14.99 16.36 9.59
N THR A 215 -14.02 15.61 10.09
CA THR A 215 -12.62 16.03 10.23
C THR A 215 -11.69 15.44 9.17
N GLY A 216 -12.20 14.65 8.21
CA GLY A 216 -11.37 13.98 7.20
C GLY A 216 -11.99 12.67 6.69
N PHE A 217 -11.21 11.60 6.63
CA PHE A 217 -11.66 10.27 6.26
C PHE A 217 -11.16 9.23 7.27
N SER A 218 -11.89 8.13 7.42
CA SER A 218 -11.46 6.97 8.19
C SER A 218 -11.44 5.73 7.28
N ILE A 219 -10.52 4.81 7.52
CA ILE A 219 -10.48 3.52 6.85
C ILE A 219 -10.66 2.46 7.93
N ASN A 220 -11.70 1.63 7.81
CA ASN A 220 -12.03 0.62 8.81
C ASN A 220 -12.02 -0.78 8.19
N PRO A 221 -11.50 -1.80 8.88
CA PRO A 221 -11.59 -3.18 8.42
C PRO A 221 -13.03 -3.68 8.54
N ILE A 222 -13.42 -4.52 7.60
CA ILE A 222 -14.56 -5.41 7.82
C ILE A 222 -14.19 -6.37 8.96
N ILE A 223 -15.16 -6.71 9.83
CA ILE A 223 -14.95 -7.46 11.08
C ILE A 223 -14.06 -8.69 10.90
N LYS A 224 -14.27 -9.44 9.80
CA LYS A 224 -13.47 -10.63 9.42
C LYS A 224 -11.96 -10.37 9.38
N TYR A 225 -11.53 -9.17 9.01
CA TYR A 225 -10.13 -8.79 8.82
C TYR A 225 -9.55 -8.01 10.01
N LYS A 226 -10.31 -7.83 11.11
CA LYS A 226 -9.89 -7.00 12.24
C LYS A 226 -8.58 -7.47 12.87
N GLU A 227 -8.41 -8.77 13.08
CA GLU A 227 -7.19 -9.32 13.69
C GLU A 227 -5.95 -9.05 12.82
N LEU A 228 -6.06 -9.27 11.51
CA LEU A 228 -4.99 -8.97 10.55
C LEU A 228 -4.68 -7.47 10.50
N PHE A 229 -5.72 -6.64 10.50
CA PHE A 229 -5.59 -5.18 10.56
C PHE A 229 -4.83 -4.75 11.82
N ASP A 230 -5.28 -5.19 13.00
CA ASP A 230 -4.65 -4.81 14.26
C ASP A 230 -3.18 -5.22 14.29
N ARG A 231 -2.88 -6.45 13.84
CA ARG A 231 -1.51 -6.96 13.74
C ARG A 231 -0.64 -6.10 12.81
N PHE A 232 -1.09 -5.85 11.59
CA PHE A 232 -0.31 -5.06 10.62
C PHE A 232 -0.21 -3.58 10.97
N ASN A 233 -1.15 -3.06 11.77
CA ASN A 233 -1.05 -1.72 12.35
C ASN A 233 0.11 -1.63 13.34
N ILE A 234 0.19 -2.59 14.26
CA ILE A 234 1.25 -2.61 15.29
C ILE A 234 2.62 -2.89 14.65
N MET A 235 2.65 -3.67 13.57
CA MET A 235 3.86 -3.88 12.75
C MET A 235 4.26 -2.67 11.89
N SER A 236 3.45 -1.60 11.88
CA SER A 236 3.62 -0.42 11.02
C SER A 236 3.80 -0.78 9.54
N LEU A 237 3.00 -1.70 9.02
CA LEU A 237 3.04 -2.07 7.59
C LEU A 237 1.98 -1.34 6.76
N MET A 238 0.90 -0.87 7.39
CA MET A 238 -0.20 -0.18 6.70
C MET A 238 0.16 1.28 6.40
N THR A 239 0.48 1.57 5.13
CA THR A 239 1.02 2.89 4.74
C THR A 239 0.00 4.01 4.86
N ALA A 240 -1.31 3.73 4.83
CA ALA A 240 -2.33 4.75 5.04
C ALA A 240 -2.33 5.35 6.46
N PHE A 241 -1.72 4.68 7.44
CA PHE A 241 -1.61 5.16 8.83
C PHE A 241 -0.20 5.63 9.20
N LYS A 242 0.73 5.65 8.23
CA LYS A 242 2.07 6.19 8.45
C LYS A 242 2.03 7.70 8.29
N ASN A 243 2.37 8.40 9.36
CA ASN A 243 2.74 9.81 9.27
C ASN A 243 4.18 9.90 8.75
N VAL A 244 4.45 10.84 7.84
CA VAL A 244 5.80 11.28 7.48
C VAL A 244 6.22 12.40 8.39
#